data_AF-A0A6P3ZFD5-F1
#
_entry.id   AF-A0A6P3ZFD5-F1
#
_cell.length_a   1.000
_cell.length_b   1.000
_cell.length_c   1.000
_cell.angle_alpha   90.00
_cell.angle_beta   90.00
_cell.angle_gamma   90.00
#
_symmetry.space_group_name_H-M   'P 1'
#
loop_
_entity.id
_entity.type
_entity.pdbx_description
1 polymer ?
#
loop_
_entity_poly.entity_id
_entity_poly.type
_entity_poly.pdbx_seq_one_letter_code
_entity_poly.pdbx_strand_id
1 'polypeptide(L)'
;MTLKCRGDDVFKGLRTGINTKHIYLTSKMVEEYTGLHVQPHKAIVGANAFAHESGIHQDGMLKHKGTYEIISPEDIGFERADEAGIVLGKLRYAVLNL
;
A
#
# COMPACT_ATOMS: atom_id res chain seq x y z
N MET A 1 3.07 7.31 8.77
CA MET A 1 2.89 7.95 7.44
C MET A 1 2.35 9.37 7.54
N THR A 2 1.46 9.71 8.49
CA THR A 2 0.90 11.06 8.65
C THR A 2 1.94 12.20 8.64
N LEU A 3 3.02 12.11 9.42
CA LEU A 3 4.08 13.13 9.42
C LEU A 3 4.87 13.20 8.11
N LYS A 4 4.97 12.09 7.36
CA LYS A 4 5.59 12.09 6.03
C LYS A 4 4.68 12.78 5.00
N CYS A 5 3.38 12.53 5.04
CA CYS A 5 2.42 13.06 4.07
C CYS A 5 1.99 14.49 4.37
N ARG A 6 1.93 14.88 5.66
CA ARG A 6 1.35 16.16 6.10
C ARG A 6 2.25 16.99 7.03
N GLY A 7 3.53 16.63 7.12
CA GLY A 7 4.46 17.23 8.07
C GLY A 7 4.63 18.73 7.86
N ASP A 8 4.68 19.16 6.59
CA ASP A 8 4.98 20.54 6.22
C ASP A 8 3.76 21.46 6.32
N ASP A 9 2.60 21.00 5.87
CA ASP A 9 1.33 21.74 5.77
C ASP A 9 0.54 21.76 7.08
N VAL A 10 0.41 20.62 7.78
CA VAL A 10 -0.40 20.53 9.01
C VAL A 10 0.46 20.65 10.26
N PHE A 11 1.67 20.09 10.25
CA PHE A 11 2.51 19.96 11.45
C PHE A 11 3.71 20.92 11.47
N LYS A 12 3.66 22.02 10.72
CA LYS A 12 4.67 23.11 10.74
C LYS A 12 6.11 22.61 10.50
N GLY A 13 6.29 21.66 9.60
CA GLY A 13 7.59 21.08 9.23
C GLY A 13 8.08 19.93 10.13
N LEU A 14 7.21 19.37 10.99
CA LEU A 14 7.59 18.26 11.86
C LEU A 14 7.89 17.00 11.03
N ARG A 15 9.07 16.41 11.24
CA ARG A 15 9.55 15.22 10.52
C ARG A 15 10.04 14.13 11.48
N THR A 16 10.12 12.90 10.99
CA THR A 16 10.74 11.78 11.72
C THR A 16 11.99 11.29 11.00
N GLY A 17 12.89 10.60 11.72
CA GLY A 17 14.06 9.94 11.13
C GLY A 17 13.76 8.57 10.52
N ILE A 18 12.48 8.21 10.32
CA ILE A 18 12.08 6.89 9.82
C ILE A 18 12.32 6.84 8.31
N ASN A 19 13.17 5.90 7.87
CA ASN A 19 13.25 5.54 6.46
C ASN A 19 12.03 4.67 6.09
N THR A 20 11.02 5.30 5.48
CA THR A 20 9.77 4.60 5.16
C THR A 20 9.93 3.53 4.08
N LYS A 21 11.01 3.56 3.28
CA LYS A 21 11.28 2.54 2.25
C LYS A 21 11.49 1.14 2.81
N HIS A 22 11.73 0.99 4.11
CA HIS A 22 11.89 -0.32 4.75
C HIS A 22 10.60 -0.87 5.37
N ILE A 23 9.48 -0.14 5.32
CA ILE A 23 8.24 -0.55 6.00
C ILE A 23 7.73 -1.90 5.47
N TYR A 24 7.66 -2.07 4.14
CA TYR A 24 7.14 -3.29 3.54
C TYR A 24 8.02 -4.51 3.89
N LEU A 25 9.33 -4.42 3.62
CA LEU A 25 10.27 -5.49 3.93
C LEU A 25 10.31 -5.82 5.43
N THR A 26 10.24 -4.82 6.30
CA THR A 26 10.17 -5.05 7.76
C THR A 26 8.91 -5.82 8.14
N SER A 27 7.76 -5.49 7.55
CA SER A 27 6.53 -6.25 7.77
C SER A 27 6.64 -7.70 7.31
N LYS A 28 7.28 -7.94 6.15
CA LYS A 28 7.50 -9.30 5.62
C LYS A 28 8.43 -10.11 6.53
N MET A 29 9.53 -9.50 7.00
CA MET A 29 10.42 -10.14 7.98
C MET A 29 9.65 -10.53 9.25
N VAL A 30 8.83 -9.64 9.81
CA VAL A 30 8.04 -9.96 11.01
C VAL A 30 7.08 -11.12 10.76
N GLU A 31 6.39 -11.15 9.62
CA GLU A 31 5.52 -12.27 9.23
C GLU A 31 6.30 -13.59 9.17
N GLU A 32 7.48 -13.60 8.55
CA GLU A 32 8.34 -14.78 8.42
C GLU A 32 8.85 -15.29 9.77
N TYR A 33 9.33 -14.40 10.64
CA TYR A 33 9.87 -14.79 11.95
C TYR A 33 8.81 -15.21 12.96
N THR A 34 7.58 -14.69 12.83
CA THR A 34 6.50 -14.96 13.79
C THR A 34 5.53 -16.03 13.32
N GLY A 35 5.48 -16.33 12.02
CA GLY A 35 4.44 -17.15 11.40
C GLY A 35 3.06 -16.50 11.38
N LEU A 36 2.95 -15.21 11.72
CA LEU A 36 1.68 -14.48 11.73
C LEU A 36 1.48 -13.76 10.40
N HIS A 37 0.61 -14.31 9.56
CA HIS A 37 0.29 -13.71 8.26
C HIS A 37 -0.37 -12.33 8.38
N VAL A 38 0.08 -11.39 7.54
CA VAL A 38 -0.54 -10.08 7.42
C VAL A 38 -1.90 -10.20 6.74
N GLN A 39 -2.92 -9.61 7.36
CA GLN A 39 -4.26 -9.58 6.76
C GLN A 39 -4.25 -8.78 5.44
N PRO A 40 -4.98 -9.23 4.40
CA PRO A 40 -4.97 -8.56 3.09
C PRO A 40 -5.32 -7.07 3.13
N HIS A 41 -6.21 -6.65 4.03
CA HIS A 41 -6.65 -5.26 4.16
C HIS A 41 -5.91 -4.48 5.26
N LYS A 42 -4.82 -5.03 5.81
CA LYS A 42 -3.99 -4.33 6.79
C LYS A 42 -3.48 -3.04 6.16
N ALA A 43 -3.71 -1.91 6.84
CA ALA A 43 -3.25 -0.62 6.38
C ALA A 43 -1.75 -0.66 6.04
N ILE A 44 -1.39 -0.01 4.94
CA ILE A 44 -0.02 0.16 4.42
C ILE A 44 0.58 -1.12 3.82
N VAL A 45 0.52 -2.26 4.50
CA VAL A 45 1.32 -3.46 4.14
C VAL A 45 0.51 -4.66 3.68
N GLY A 46 -0.82 -4.61 3.78
CA GLY A 46 -1.68 -5.69 3.30
C GLY A 46 -1.65 -5.82 1.78
N ALA A 47 -1.85 -7.04 1.28
CA ALA A 47 -1.86 -7.32 -0.16
C ALA A 47 -2.87 -6.47 -0.96
N ASN A 48 -3.96 -6.02 -0.32
CA ASN A 48 -5.00 -5.18 -0.91
C ASN A 48 -4.88 -3.70 -0.49
N ALA A 49 -3.82 -3.30 0.22
CA ALA A 49 -3.69 -1.93 0.75
C ALA A 49 -3.63 -0.85 -0.35
N PHE A 50 -3.28 -1.24 -1.58
CA PHE A 50 -3.22 -0.39 -2.76
C PHE A 50 -4.01 -0.96 -3.95
N ALA A 51 -4.86 -1.95 -3.69
CA ALA A 51 -5.73 -2.52 -4.71
C ALA A 51 -7.00 -1.69 -4.83
N HIS A 52 -7.40 -1.35 -6.05
CA HIS A 52 -8.62 -0.61 -6.34
C HIS A 52 -9.57 -1.45 -7.20
N GLU A 53 -10.85 -1.51 -6.84
CA GLU A 53 -11.85 -2.30 -7.58
C GLU A 53 -12.20 -1.66 -8.94
N SER A 54 -12.38 -2.51 -9.96
CA SER A 54 -12.70 -2.08 -11.33
C SER A 54 -14.17 -1.64 -11.46
N GLY A 55 -14.38 -0.32 -11.53
CA GLY A 55 -15.66 0.33 -11.81
C GLY A 55 -15.44 1.82 -12.15
N ILE A 56 -16.45 2.68 -12.00
CA ILE A 56 -16.35 4.15 -12.18
C ILE A 56 -15.17 4.82 -11.43
N HIS A 57 -14.58 4.13 -10.46
CA HIS A 57 -13.37 4.54 -9.73
C HIS A 57 -12.07 4.42 -10.54
N GLN A 58 -12.04 3.67 -11.66
CA GLN A 58 -10.88 3.62 -12.56
C GLN A 58 -10.69 4.92 -13.34
N ASP A 59 -11.77 5.57 -13.80
CA ASP A 59 -11.68 6.83 -14.54
C ASP A 59 -11.04 7.93 -13.68
N GLY A 60 -11.37 7.98 -12.39
CA GLY A 60 -10.72 8.88 -11.43
C GLY A 60 -9.23 8.57 -11.18
N MET A 61 -8.87 7.28 -11.10
CA MET A 61 -7.48 6.83 -10.93
C MET A 61 -6.60 7.10 -12.16
N LEU A 62 -7.14 6.86 -13.37
CA LEU A 62 -6.46 7.10 -14.64
C LEU A 62 -6.25 8.60 -14.89
N LYS A 63 -7.19 9.43 -14.45
CA LYS A 63 -7.08 10.89 -14.53
C LYS A 63 -6.10 11.44 -13.48
N HIS A 64 -6.25 11.07 -12.21
CA HIS A 64 -5.38 11.55 -11.12
C HIS A 64 -5.25 10.53 -9.96
N LYS A 65 -4.15 9.75 -9.95
CA LYS A 65 -3.84 8.77 -8.89
C LYS A 65 -3.86 9.35 -7.46
N GLY A 66 -3.40 10.60 -7.29
CA GLY A 66 -3.38 11.30 -6.00
C GLY A 66 -4.75 11.56 -5.37
N THR A 67 -5.84 11.35 -6.12
CA THR A 67 -7.21 11.46 -5.60
C THR A 67 -7.54 10.36 -4.59
N TYR A 68 -6.96 9.17 -4.77
CA TYR A 68 -7.23 7.99 -3.94
C TYR A 68 -6.00 7.47 -3.20
N GLU A 69 -4.81 7.92 -3.59
CA GLU A 69 -3.54 7.47 -3.00
C GLU A 69 -2.81 8.65 -2.35
N ILE A 70 -3.04 8.84 -1.04
CA ILE A 70 -2.27 9.79 -0.22
C ILE A 70 -0.82 9.32 -0.03
N ILE A 71 -0.59 8.01 -0.15
CA ILE A 71 0.72 7.36 -0.16
C ILE A 71 0.79 6.43 -1.36
N SER A 72 1.94 6.39 -2.03
CA SER A 72 2.18 5.42 -3.08
C SER A 72 2.83 4.14 -2.51
N PRO A 73 2.68 2.96 -3.13
CA PRO A 73 3.43 1.75 -2.77
C PRO A 73 4.94 1.98 -2.65
N GLU A 74 5.48 2.78 -3.56
CA GLU A 74 6.89 3.06 -3.64
C GLU A 74 7.34 3.84 -2.39
N ASP A 75 6.47 4.64 -1.76
CA ASP A 75 6.78 5.34 -0.50
C ASP A 75 7.17 4.43 0.65
N ILE A 76 6.72 3.16 0.60
CA ILE A 76 6.97 2.17 1.64
C ILE A 76 7.93 1.06 1.22
N GLY A 77 8.52 1.19 0.02
CA GLY A 77 9.38 0.19 -0.59
C GLY A 77 8.63 -1.02 -1.14
N PHE A 78 7.37 -0.85 -1.51
CA PHE A 78 6.60 -1.87 -2.21
C PHE A 78 6.57 -1.55 -3.71
N GLU A 79 7.06 -2.46 -4.54
CA GLU A 79 6.99 -2.36 -5.99
C GLU A 79 5.71 -3.05 -6.50
N ARG A 80 4.91 -2.34 -7.29
CA ARG A 80 3.71 -2.93 -7.89
C ARG A 80 4.11 -3.92 -8.98
N ALA A 81 3.32 -4.98 -9.13
CA ALA A 81 3.41 -5.87 -10.29
C ALA A 81 2.87 -5.23 -11.59
N ASP A 82 2.01 -4.21 -11.48
CA ASP A 82 1.43 -3.41 -12.57
C ASP A 82 1.29 -1.95 -12.12
N GLU A 83 1.69 -0.99 -12.98
CA GLU A 83 1.60 0.46 -12.73
C GLU A 83 0.21 0.94 -12.32
N ALA A 84 -0.84 0.23 -12.76
CA ALA A 84 -2.22 0.61 -12.49
C ALA A 84 -2.77 0.04 -11.16
N GLY A 85 -2.15 -1.00 -10.58
CA GLY A 85 -2.67 -1.69 -9.39
C GLY A 85 -4.09 -2.26 -9.57
N ILE A 86 -4.48 -2.55 -10.81
CA ILE A 86 -5.83 -2.98 -11.16
C ILE A 86 -5.95 -4.48 -10.90
N VAL A 87 -6.88 -4.86 -10.02
CA VAL A 87 -7.27 -6.28 -9.86
C VAL A 87 -8.43 -6.56 -10.81
N LEU A 88 -8.14 -7.22 -11.93
CA LEU A 88 -9.15 -7.70 -12.89
C LEU A 88 -9.63 -9.11 -12.51
N GLY A 89 -10.86 -9.19 -12.01
CA GLY A 89 -11.61 -10.45 -11.87
C GLY A 89 -11.81 -10.96 -10.44
N LYS A 90 -12.99 -11.55 -10.20
CA LYS A 90 -13.51 -12.15 -8.95
C LYS A 90 -12.41 -12.57 -7.98
N LEU A 91 -12.46 -12.05 -6.75
CA LEU A 91 -11.77 -12.50 -5.53
C LEU A 91 -11.29 -13.96 -5.64
N ARG A 92 -10.07 -14.17 -6.13
CA ARG A 92 -9.41 -15.47 -6.02
C ARG A 92 -8.51 -15.41 -4.80
N TYR A 93 -9.01 -16.04 -3.75
CA TYR A 93 -8.18 -16.61 -2.68
C TYR A 93 -6.98 -17.30 -3.33
N ALA A 94 -5.77 -16.75 -3.15
CA ALA A 94 -4.54 -17.51 -3.33
C ALA A 94 -4.29 -18.31 -2.05
N VAL A 95 -5.18 -19.26 -1.78
CA VAL A 95 -4.89 -20.45 -1.00
C VAL A 95 -5.30 -21.60 -1.88
N LEU A 96 -4.30 -22.30 -2.43
CA LEU A 96 -4.22 -23.76 -2.54
C LEU A 96 -2.92 -24.07 -3.30
N ASN A 97 -1.92 -24.49 -2.54
CA ASN A 97 -0.99 -25.51 -3.01
C ASN A 97 -1.83 -26.77 -3.25
N LEU A 98 -2.00 -27.15 -4.51
CA LEU A 98 -2.08 -28.52 -5.03
C LEU A 98 -1.67 -28.47 -6.50
#